data_AF-A0A933NBI1-F1
#
_entry.id   AF-A0A933NBI1-F1
#
_cell.length_a   1.000
_cell.length_b   1.000
_cell.length_c   1.000
_cell.angle_alpha   90.00
_cell.angle_beta   90.00
_cell.angle_gamma   90.00
#
_symmetry.space_group_name_H-M   'P 1'
#
loop_
_entity.id
_entity.type
_entity.pdbx_description
1 polymer ?
#
loop_
_entity_poly.entity_id
_entity_poly.type
_entity_poly.pdbx_seq_one_letter_code
_entity_poly.pdbx_strand_id
1 'polypeptide(L)'
;MTDSLLDELARHLAIPAKSGIYITKNELMSLARASEASLRVNERPRMLADVLKSAQSPEELSRILDRVIGLCRLQVSHLTELTTLAPTAAPCFEPWQQRVRKTIERLEAIKEELAPR
;
A
#
# COMPACT_ATOMS: atom_id res chain seq x y z
N MET A 1 5.10 -19.69 6.39
CA MET A 1 4.92 -19.26 4.98
C MET A 1 4.64 -17.75 4.84
N THR A 2 4.51 -16.98 5.92
CA THR A 2 4.06 -15.58 5.91
C THR A 2 5.17 -14.53 5.71
N ASP A 3 6.36 -14.72 6.28
CA ASP A 3 7.41 -13.67 6.24
C ASP A 3 7.90 -13.31 4.82
N SER A 4 8.09 -14.31 3.96
CA SER A 4 8.55 -14.08 2.58
C SER A 4 7.53 -13.30 1.75
N LEU A 5 6.23 -13.50 1.99
CA LEU A 5 5.15 -12.77 1.31
C LEU A 5 5.12 -11.31 1.76
N LEU A 6 5.19 -11.06 3.06
CA LEU A 6 5.18 -9.70 3.62
C LEU A 6 6.41 -8.89 3.21
N ASP A 7 7.59 -9.53 3.13
CA ASP A 7 8.80 -8.89 2.63
C ASP A 7 8.74 -8.59 1.12
N GLU A 8 8.08 -9.44 0.34
CA GLU A 8 7.83 -9.15 -1.07
C GLU A 8 6.83 -7.98 -1.23
N LEU A 9 5.75 -7.98 -0.46
CA LEU A 9 4.76 -6.91 -0.48
C LEU A 9 5.38 -5.58 -0.05
N ALA A 10 6.18 -5.57 1.02
CA ALA A 10 6.91 -4.39 1.46
C ALA A 10 7.83 -3.84 0.37
N ARG A 11 8.60 -4.71 -0.31
CA ARG A 11 9.48 -4.31 -1.42
C ARG A 11 8.70 -3.77 -2.61
N HIS A 12 7.55 -4.34 -2.93
CA HIS A 12 6.66 -3.84 -3.98
C HIS A 12 6.15 -2.43 -3.65
N LEU A 13 5.59 -2.24 -2.44
CA LEU A 13 5.03 -0.97 -1.98
C LEU A 13 6.10 0.13 -1.79
N ALA A 14 7.33 -0.25 -1.48
CA ALA A 14 8.42 0.69 -1.28
C ALA A 14 8.89 1.39 -2.56
N ILE A 15 8.60 0.81 -3.73
CA ILE A 15 9.06 1.26 -5.04
C ILE A 15 7.88 1.85 -5.83
N PRO A 16 7.74 3.19 -5.91
CA PRO A 16 6.59 3.83 -6.58
C PRO A 16 6.43 3.42 -8.04
N ALA A 17 7.55 3.20 -8.75
CA ALA A 17 7.51 2.74 -10.14
C ALA A 17 6.84 1.36 -10.31
N LYS A 18 6.78 0.56 -9.24
CA LYS A 18 6.08 -0.74 -9.21
C LYS A 18 4.67 -0.61 -8.65
N SER A 19 4.50 0.03 -7.50
CA SER A 19 3.22 0.13 -6.79
C SER A 19 2.28 1.20 -7.33
N GLY A 20 2.80 2.16 -8.09
CA GLY A 20 2.06 3.34 -8.55
C GLY A 20 1.84 4.40 -7.47
N ILE A 21 2.28 4.17 -6.22
CA ILE A 21 2.08 5.07 -5.09
C ILE A 21 3.38 5.28 -4.29
N TYR A 22 3.61 6.51 -3.85
CA TYR A 22 4.64 6.82 -2.87
C TYR A 22 4.02 6.90 -1.48
N ILE A 23 4.29 5.89 -0.64
CA ILE A 23 3.91 5.93 0.78
C ILE A 23 5.02 6.64 1.55
N THR A 24 4.67 7.77 2.16
CA THR A 24 5.52 8.66 2.94
C THR A 24 5.85 8.04 4.30
N LYS A 25 6.93 8.53 4.95
CA LYS A 25 7.23 8.12 6.34
C LYS A 25 6.09 8.46 7.29
N ASN A 26 5.41 9.59 7.10
CA ASN A 26 4.31 10.00 7.96
C ASN A 26 3.12 9.05 7.84
N GLU A 27 2.77 8.61 6.63
CA GLU A 27 1.73 7.59 6.43
C GLU A 27 2.14 6.27 7.09
N LEU A 28 3.40 5.84 6.97
CA LEU A 28 3.90 4.63 7.66
C LEU A 28 3.81 4.75 9.19
N MET A 29 4.13 5.91 9.75
CA MET A 29 3.96 6.16 11.19
C MET A 29 2.49 6.13 11.59
N SER A 30 1.59 6.67 10.77
CA SER A 30 0.15 6.62 11.00
C SER A 30 -0.39 5.18 10.93
N LEU A 31 0.09 4.37 9.98
CA LEU A 31 -0.25 2.95 9.88
C LEU A 31 0.20 2.20 11.14
N ALA A 32 1.44 2.40 11.60
CA ALA A 32 1.99 1.74 12.78
C ALA A 32 1.23 2.07 14.06
N ARG A 33 0.96 3.37 14.30
CA ARG A 33 0.19 3.84 15.47
C ARG A 33 -1.17 3.17 15.56
N ALA A 34 -1.79 2.99 14.40
CA ALA A 34 -3.13 2.49 14.32
C ALA A 34 -3.19 0.94 14.39
N SER A 35 -2.04 0.29 14.56
CA SER A 35 -1.84 -1.11 14.90
C SER A 35 -1.21 -1.28 16.30
N GLU A 36 -1.18 -0.21 17.11
CA GLU A 36 -0.52 -0.14 18.44
C GLU A 36 0.98 -0.53 18.41
N ALA A 37 1.59 -0.56 17.23
CA ALA A 37 2.96 -0.97 17.04
C ALA A 37 3.92 0.21 17.27
N SER A 38 5.00 -0.03 18.01
CA SER A 38 6.13 0.90 18.08
C SER A 38 6.95 0.76 16.80
N LEU A 39 6.94 1.80 15.95
CA LEU A 39 7.78 1.83 14.76
C LEU A 39 9.05 2.65 15.01
N ARG A 40 10.21 2.01 14.86
CA ARG A 40 11.48 2.74 14.83
C ARG A 40 11.59 3.44 13.48
N VAL A 41 11.82 4.76 13.49
CA VAL A 41 12.05 5.51 12.25
C VAL A 41 13.30 4.97 11.55
N ASN A 42 13.15 4.58 10.29
CA ASN A 42 14.21 3.97 9.49
C ASN A 42 14.03 4.32 7.99
N GLU A 43 14.61 3.52 7.10
CA GLU A 43 14.35 3.53 5.67
C GLU A 43 12.93 3.02 5.37
N ARG A 44 12.24 3.64 4.39
CA ARG A 44 10.84 3.32 4.06
C ARG A 44 10.58 1.83 3.77
N PRO A 45 11.42 1.09 3.01
CA PRO A 45 11.18 -0.33 2.77
C PRO A 45 11.17 -1.15 4.06
N ARG A 46 12.08 -0.82 4.98
CA ARG A 46 12.16 -1.48 6.28
C ARG A 46 10.97 -1.10 7.17
N MET A 47 10.61 0.18 7.20
CA MET A 47 9.41 0.65 7.90
C MET A 47 8.12 -0.02 7.37
N LEU A 48 7.99 -0.22 6.06
CA LEU A 48 6.87 -0.96 5.46
C LEU A 48 6.83 -2.42 5.93
N ALA A 49 7.98 -3.09 5.90
CA ALA A 49 8.08 -4.47 6.37
C ALA A 49 7.74 -4.57 7.87
N ASP A 50 8.27 -3.67 8.68
CA ASP A 50 8.01 -3.61 10.12
C ASP A 50 6.51 -3.36 10.41
N VAL A 51 5.85 -2.46 9.68
CA VAL A 51 4.39 -2.24 9.79
C VAL A 51 3.61 -3.50 9.42
N LEU A 52 3.93 -4.15 8.30
CA LEU A 52 3.20 -5.35 7.87
C LEU A 52 3.39 -6.52 8.83
N LYS A 53 4.61 -6.68 9.36
CA LYS A 53 4.98 -7.72 10.33
C LYS A 53 4.54 -7.42 11.75
N SER A 54 4.07 -6.21 12.05
CA SER A 54 3.58 -5.89 13.40
C SER A 54 2.24 -6.52 13.72
N ALA A 55 1.46 -6.91 12.70
CA ALA A 55 0.18 -7.57 12.87
C ALA A 55 0.34 -8.91 13.61
N GLN A 56 -0.39 -9.07 14.71
CA GLN A 56 -0.42 -10.29 15.53
C GLN A 56 -1.52 -11.26 15.12
N SER A 57 -2.44 -10.84 14.24
CA SER A 57 -3.53 -11.68 13.73
C SER A 57 -3.84 -11.39 12.25
N PRO A 58 -4.48 -12.33 11.52
CA PRO A 58 -4.96 -12.09 10.16
C PRO A 58 -5.89 -10.88 10.05
N GLU A 59 -6.74 -10.64 11.06
CA GLU A 59 -7.65 -9.50 11.13
C GLU A 59 -6.89 -8.18 11.30
N GLU A 60 -5.83 -8.16 12.09
CA GLU A 60 -4.93 -7.00 12.20
C GLU A 60 -4.22 -6.71 10.89
N LEU A 61 -3.67 -7.74 10.23
CA LEU A 61 -3.03 -7.57 8.94
C LEU A 61 -4.03 -7.05 7.90
N SER A 62 -5.24 -7.63 7.86
CA SER A 62 -6.33 -7.18 6.99
C SER A 62 -6.67 -5.71 7.19
N ARG A 63 -6.73 -5.23 8.44
CA ARG A 63 -6.93 -3.80 8.78
C ARG A 63 -5.78 -2.91 8.30
N ILE A 64 -4.53 -3.38 8.40
CA ILE A 64 -3.38 -2.65 7.85
C ILE A 64 -3.49 -2.54 6.33
N LEU A 65 -3.80 -3.65 5.66
CA LEU A 65 -3.98 -3.69 4.20
C LEU A 65 -5.13 -2.78 3.75
N ASP A 66 -6.23 -2.72 4.50
CA ASP A 66 -7.34 -1.79 4.21
C ASP A 66 -6.92 -0.32 4.21
N ARG A 67 -6.05 0.07 5.14
CA ARG A 67 -5.52 1.44 5.17
C ARG A 67 -4.60 1.71 3.99
N VAL A 68 -3.76 0.75 3.62
CA VAL A 68 -2.91 0.87 2.42
C VAL A 68 -3.77 0.96 1.16
N ILE A 69 -4.82 0.15 1.03
CA ILE A 69 -5.80 0.23 -0.05
C ILE A 69 -6.47 1.61 -0.07
N GLY A 70 -6.80 2.17 1.09
CA GLY A 70 -7.31 3.54 1.22
C GLY A 70 -6.38 4.59 0.62
N LEU A 71 -5.08 4.52 0.91
CA LEU A 71 -4.07 5.40 0.31
C LEU A 71 -3.99 5.21 -1.21
N CYS A 72 -4.03 3.97 -1.69
CA CYS A 72 -4.07 3.66 -3.12
C CYS A 72 -5.32 4.24 -3.80
N ARG A 73 -6.51 4.10 -3.21
CA ARG A 73 -7.76 4.64 -3.75
C ARG A 73 -7.73 6.17 -3.81
N LEU A 74 -7.17 6.83 -2.79
CA LEU A 74 -6.94 8.27 -2.82
C LEU A 74 -6.01 8.67 -3.97
N GLN A 75 -4.92 7.93 -4.18
CA GLN A 75 -4.00 8.18 -5.30
C GLN A 75 -4.67 7.97 -6.67
N VAL A 76 -5.51 6.96 -6.84
CA VAL A 76 -6.32 6.79 -8.06
C VAL A 76 -7.21 8.00 -8.26
N SER A 77 -7.90 8.47 -7.22
CA SER A 77 -8.76 9.65 -7.28
C SER A 77 -8.00 10.88 -7.79
N HIS A 78 -6.83 11.17 -7.21
CA HIS A 78 -5.99 12.30 -7.64
C HIS A 78 -5.55 12.16 -9.11
N LEU A 79 -5.09 10.97 -9.50
CA LEU A 79 -4.65 10.75 -10.88
C LEU A 79 -5.81 10.84 -11.86
N THR A 80 -7.00 10.36 -11.51
CA THR A 80 -8.21 10.48 -12.33
C THR A 80 -8.60 11.94 -12.49
N GLU A 81 -8.59 12.73 -11.41
CA GLU A 81 -8.84 14.17 -11.47
C GLU A 81 -7.84 14.89 -12.40
N LEU A 82 -6.54 14.56 -12.30
CA LEU A 82 -5.52 15.12 -13.21
C LEU A 82 -5.79 14.78 -14.68
N THR A 83 -6.20 13.54 -14.99
CA THR A 83 -6.56 13.15 -16.36
C THR A 83 -7.80 13.86 -16.88
N THR A 84 -8.74 14.22 -16.00
CA THR A 84 -9.93 15.00 -16.35
C THR A 84 -9.60 16.47 -16.57
N LEU A 85 -8.75 17.06 -15.72
CA LEU A 85 -8.37 18.47 -15.80
C LEU A 85 -7.40 18.76 -16.95
N ALA A 86 -6.54 17.80 -17.31
CA ALA A 86 -5.54 17.95 -18.36
C ALA A 86 -5.52 16.72 -19.30
N PRO A 87 -6.51 16.58 -20.20
CA PRO A 87 -6.64 15.41 -21.08
C PRO A 87 -5.42 15.18 -21.98
N THR A 88 -4.76 16.25 -22.43
CA THR A 88 -3.53 16.16 -23.25
C THR A 88 -2.34 15.54 -22.50
N ALA A 89 -2.32 15.67 -21.17
CA ALA A 89 -1.32 15.05 -20.31
C ALA A 89 -1.76 13.66 -19.79
N ALA A 90 -2.97 13.20 -20.11
CA ALA A 90 -3.49 11.93 -19.60
C ALA A 90 -2.58 10.72 -19.88
N PRO A 91 -1.95 10.58 -21.05
CA PRO A 91 -1.01 9.48 -21.31
C PRO A 91 0.17 9.41 -20.33
N CYS A 92 0.52 10.51 -19.66
CA CYS A 92 1.57 10.54 -18.64
C CYS A 92 1.10 9.93 -17.30
N PHE A 93 -0.20 9.99 -17.00
CA PHE A 93 -0.77 9.58 -15.71
C PHE A 93 -1.47 8.21 -15.75
N GLU A 94 -2.01 7.81 -16.89
CA GLU A 94 -2.68 6.51 -17.08
C GLU A 94 -1.82 5.30 -16.66
N PRO A 95 -0.50 5.23 -16.99
CA PRO A 95 0.33 4.12 -16.54
C PRO A 95 0.44 4.05 -15.01
N TRP A 96 0.43 5.22 -14.34
CA TRP A 96 0.44 5.27 -12.87
C TRP A 96 -0.89 4.82 -12.29
N GLN A 97 -2.03 5.23 -12.88
CA GLN A 97 -3.35 4.74 -12.46
C GLN A 97 -3.45 3.23 -12.55
N GLN A 98 -2.97 2.64 -13.66
CA GLN A 98 -2.98 1.19 -13.86
C GLN A 98 -2.11 0.47 -12.82
N ARG A 99 -0.94 0.99 -12.47
CA ARG A 99 -0.07 0.41 -11.43
C ARG A 99 -0.73 0.43 -10.06
N VAL A 100 -1.40 1.54 -9.71
CA VAL A 100 -2.12 1.63 -8.42
C VAL A 100 -3.29 0.65 -8.39
N ARG A 101 -4.08 0.55 -9.47
CA ARG A 101 -5.19 -0.43 -9.57
C ARG A 101 -4.71 -1.88 -9.41
N LYS A 102 -3.65 -2.27 -10.11
CA LYS A 102 -3.04 -3.60 -9.94
C LYS A 102 -2.52 -3.84 -8.53
N THR A 103 -2.03 -2.79 -7.86
CA THR A 103 -1.60 -2.89 -6.47
C THR A 103 -2.78 -3.09 -5.52
N ILE A 104 -3.92 -2.41 -5.76
CA ILE A 104 -5.17 -2.64 -5.02
C ILE A 104 -5.63 -4.10 -5.20
N GLU A 105 -5.72 -4.59 -6.45
CA GLU A 105 -6.11 -5.97 -6.75
C GLU A 105 -5.23 -6.99 -6.00
N ARG A 106 -3.91 -6.77 -6.00
CA ARG A 106 -2.98 -7.63 -5.25
C ARG A 106 -3.22 -7.59 -3.74
N LEU A 107 -3.48 -6.40 -3.18
CA LEU A 107 -3.75 -6.26 -1.75
C LEU A 107 -5.09 -6.91 -1.37
N GLU A 108 -6.12 -6.77 -2.20
CA GLU A 108 -7.43 -7.40 -2.00
C GLU A 108 -7.34 -8.93 -2.07
N ALA A 109 -6.59 -9.48 -3.04
CA ALA A 109 -6.34 -10.92 -3.12
C ALA A 109 -5.64 -11.47 -1.86
N ILE A 110 -4.63 -10.76 -1.33
CA ILE A 110 -3.97 -11.15 -0.07
C ILE A 110 -4.97 -11.12 1.09
N LYS A 111 -5.88 -10.14 1.15
CA LYS A 111 -6.92 -10.09 2.18
C LYS A 111 -7.88 -11.27 2.09
N GLU A 112 -8.28 -11.68 0.88
CA GLU A 112 -9.12 -12.85 0.67
C GLU A 112 -8.45 -14.13 1.16
N GLU A 113 -7.14 -14.29 0.94
CA GLU A 113 -6.36 -15.42 1.46
C GLU A 113 -6.29 -15.45 3.00
N LEU A 114 -6.38 -14.28 3.65
CA LEU A 114 -6.34 -14.15 5.12
C LEU A 114 -7.70 -14.38 5.79
N ALA A 115 -8.80 -14.37 5.03
CA ALA A 115 -10.14 -14.55 5.61
C ALA A 115 -10.30 -15.98 6.16
N PRO A 116 -10.89 -16.15 7.36
CA PRO A 116 -11.16 -17.48 7.90
C PRO A 116 -12.10 -18.24 6.97
N ARG A 117 -11.74 -19.48 6.61
CA ARG A 117 -12.58 -20.41 5.85
C ARG A 117 -13.67 -21.01 6.72
#